data_AF-A0A059LHE9-F1
#
_entry.id   AF-A0A059LHE9-F1
#
_cell.length_a   1.000
_cell.length_b   1.000
_cell.length_c   1.000
_cell.angle_alpha   90.00
_cell.angle_beta   90.00
_cell.angle_gamma   90.00
#
_symmetry.space_group_name_H-M   'P 1'
#
loop_
_entity.id
_entity.type
_entity.pdbx_description
1 polymer ?
#
loop_
_entity_poly.entity_id
_entity_poly.type
_entity_poly.pdbx_seq_one_letter_code
_entity_poly.pdbx_strand_id
1 'polypeptide(L)'
;MAAFVAQGCAEIAWLAGRMGAQPATVGGLAGLGDVMLSCYGSLSRNRALGLALGQGRTLQEAARDTGGVLAEGVPTSGVLLKLAQRHRVRLPVLTAIAQILQGGIRPRDAVAAIMQLPQVEHFVPGSGAESPDSPRREEERERAAA
;
A
#
# COMPACT_ATOMS: atom_id res chain seq x y z
N MET A 1 5.26 13.11 -0.03
CA MET A 1 6.00 11.83 0.09
C MET A 1 5.75 11.15 1.43
N ALA A 2 6.06 11.80 2.56
CA ALA A 2 5.91 11.20 3.91
C ALA A 2 4.51 10.61 4.19
N ALA A 3 3.44 11.32 3.84
CA ALA A 3 2.07 10.82 4.00
C ALA A 3 1.81 9.49 3.26
N PHE A 4 2.30 9.35 2.03
CA PHE A 4 2.16 8.10 1.25
C PHE A 4 2.96 6.96 1.86
N VAL A 5 4.15 7.23 2.39
CA VAL A 5 4.97 6.21 3.07
C VAL A 5 4.26 5.74 4.35
N ALA A 6 3.78 6.67 5.18
CA ALA A 6 3.05 6.34 6.40
C ALA A 6 1.79 5.51 6.10
N GLN A 7 1.01 5.92 5.10
CA GLN A 7 -0.20 5.21 4.69
C GLN A 7 0.12 3.83 4.10
N GLY A 8 1.15 3.73 3.26
CA GLY A 8 1.62 2.45 2.72
C GLY A 8 2.05 1.48 3.83
N CYS A 9 2.78 1.96 4.85
CA CYS A 9 3.13 1.15 6.02
C CYS A 9 1.89 0.68 6.79
N ALA A 10 0.88 1.55 6.97
CA ALA A 10 -0.38 1.19 7.62
C ALA A 10 -1.13 0.11 6.82
N GLU A 11 -1.18 0.24 5.49
CA GLU A 11 -1.77 -0.76 4.59
C GLU A 11 -1.05 -2.11 4.66
N ILE A 12 0.29 -2.13 4.72
CA ILE A 12 1.09 -3.35 4.91
C ILE A 12 0.77 -4.01 6.26
N ALA A 13 0.73 -3.23 7.35
CA ALA A 13 0.40 -3.74 8.68
C ALA A 13 -1.03 -4.30 8.76
N TRP A 14 -1.98 -3.63 8.10
CA TRP A 14 -3.37 -4.08 8.00
C TRP A 14 -3.49 -5.41 7.26
N LEU A 15 -2.85 -5.53 6.09
CA LEU A 15 -2.82 -6.77 5.33
C LEU A 15 -2.16 -7.91 6.12
N ALA A 16 -1.03 -7.63 6.80
CA ALA A 16 -0.34 -8.61 7.63
C ALA A 16 -1.24 -9.14 8.76
N GLY A 17 -1.97 -8.25 9.45
CA GLY A 17 -2.97 -8.65 10.46
C GLY A 17 -4.07 -9.55 9.88
N ARG A 18 -4.56 -9.22 8.69
CA ARG A 18 -5.58 -10.01 7.97
C ARG A 18 -5.07 -11.36 7.44
N MET A 19 -3.75 -11.55 7.41
CA MET A 19 -3.09 -12.82 7.12
C MET A 19 -2.76 -13.63 8.39
N GLY A 20 -3.07 -13.10 9.59
CA GLY A 20 -2.80 -13.76 10.86
C GLY A 20 -1.44 -13.43 11.47
N ALA A 21 -0.68 -12.49 10.90
CA ALA A 21 0.55 -11.99 11.52
C ALA A 21 0.24 -10.94 12.61
N GLN A 22 1.19 -10.69 13.50
CA GLN A 22 1.09 -9.62 14.50
C GLN A 22 1.46 -8.27 13.85
N PRO A 23 0.52 -7.30 13.68
CA PRO A 23 0.79 -6.07 12.94
C PRO A 23 1.97 -5.23 13.46
N ALA A 24 2.23 -5.31 14.77
CA ALA A 24 3.34 -4.61 15.42
C ALA A 24 4.72 -5.00 14.85
N THR A 25 4.86 -6.19 14.24
CA THR A 25 6.13 -6.63 13.62
C THR A 25 6.51 -5.76 12.42
N VAL A 26 5.51 -5.21 11.70
CA VAL A 26 5.72 -4.29 10.58
C VAL A 26 6.28 -2.95 11.07
N GLY A 27 6.00 -2.56 12.31
CA GLY A 27 6.58 -1.36 12.93
C GLY A 27 8.06 -1.48 13.30
N GLY A 28 8.64 -2.69 13.27
CA GLY A 28 10.04 -2.93 13.62
C GLY A 28 11.03 -2.58 12.51
N LEU A 29 12.33 -2.83 12.75
CA LEU A 29 13.42 -2.52 11.81
C LEU A 29 13.25 -3.21 10.45
N ALA A 30 12.83 -4.47 10.44
CA ALA A 30 12.64 -5.23 9.21
C ALA A 30 11.43 -4.76 8.37
N GLY A 31 10.49 -4.03 8.96
CA GLY A 31 9.34 -3.46 8.25
C GLY A 31 9.55 -1.98 7.98
N LEU A 32 9.23 -1.12 8.96
CA LEU A 32 9.33 0.34 8.83
C LEU A 32 10.75 0.80 8.50
N GLY A 33 11.78 0.20 9.11
CA GLY A 33 13.17 0.57 8.86
C GLY A 33 13.57 0.34 7.39
N ASP A 34 13.25 -0.84 6.86
CA ASP A 34 13.52 -1.20 5.47
C ASP A 34 12.71 -0.35 4.48
N VAL A 35 11.43 -0.07 4.78
CA VAL A 35 10.60 0.83 3.96
C VAL A 35 11.21 2.23 3.93
N MET A 36 11.62 2.79 5.07
CA MET A 36 12.22 4.12 5.12
C MET A 36 13.53 4.18 4.34
N LEU A 37 14.41 3.18 4.50
CA LEU A 37 15.64 3.09 3.72
C LEU A 37 15.35 2.99 2.21
N SER A 38 14.37 2.17 1.83
CA SER A 38 13.98 1.96 0.44
C SER A 38 13.31 3.18 -0.20
N CYS A 39 12.50 3.93 0.56
CA CYS A 39 11.80 5.11 0.06
C CYS A 39 12.69 6.35 0.00
N TYR A 40 13.63 6.52 0.94
CA TYR A 40 14.45 7.74 1.03
C TYR A 40 15.90 7.55 0.56
N GLY A 41 16.40 6.32 0.48
CA GLY A 41 17.76 6.01 0.01
C GLY A 41 17.93 6.24 -1.49
N SER A 42 19.08 6.77 -1.92
CA SER A 42 19.39 7.01 -3.34
C SER A 42 19.73 5.74 -4.11
N LEU A 43 20.15 4.69 -3.42
CA LEU A 43 20.53 3.39 -4.00
C LEU A 43 19.32 2.48 -4.29
N SER A 44 18.13 2.88 -3.87
CA SER A 44 16.90 2.11 -4.07
C SER A 44 16.48 2.14 -5.55
N ARG A 45 16.49 0.98 -6.19
CA ARG A 45 15.98 0.82 -7.57
C ARG A 45 14.49 1.14 -7.66
N ASN A 46 13.70 0.76 -6.65
CA ASN A 46 12.28 1.10 -6.59
C ASN A 46 12.05 2.61 -6.56
N ARG A 47 12.86 3.35 -5.77
CA ARG A 47 12.77 4.80 -5.72
C ARG A 47 13.18 5.42 -7.05
N ALA A 48 14.29 4.98 -7.64
CA ALA A 48 14.75 5.48 -8.93
C ALA A 48 13.69 5.27 -10.03
N LEU A 49 13.09 4.07 -10.09
CA LEU A 49 11.98 3.76 -10.97
C LEU A 49 10.79 4.70 -10.75
N GLY A 50 10.35 4.85 -9.50
CA GLY A 50 9.21 5.73 -9.16
C GLY A 50 9.44 7.20 -9.54
N LEU A 51 10.67 7.70 -9.37
CA LEU A 51 11.05 9.06 -9.78
C LEU A 51 10.98 9.23 -11.29
N ALA A 52 11.51 8.27 -12.06
CA ALA A 52 11.43 8.29 -13.53
C ALA A 52 9.98 8.26 -14.03
N LEU A 53 9.13 7.40 -13.44
CA LEU A 53 7.70 7.36 -13.75
C LEU A 53 7.01 8.69 -13.41
N GLY A 54 7.35 9.30 -12.28
CA GLY A 54 6.84 10.63 -11.88
C GLY A 54 7.25 11.76 -12.81
N GLN A 55 8.37 11.61 -13.52
CA GLN A 55 8.84 12.53 -14.57
C GLN A 55 8.14 12.29 -15.92
N GLY A 56 7.24 11.31 -16.01
CA GLY A 56 6.48 10.98 -17.22
C GLY A 56 7.16 9.96 -18.13
N ARG A 57 8.27 9.37 -17.70
CA ARG A 57 8.93 8.27 -18.44
C ARG A 57 8.11 7.00 -18.33
N THR A 58 8.19 6.16 -19.36
CA THR A 58 7.59 4.83 -19.37
C THR A 58 8.39 3.86 -18.50
N LEU A 59 7.75 2.74 -18.11
CA LEU A 59 8.41 1.68 -17.35
C LEU A 59 9.64 1.11 -18.09
N GLN A 60 9.55 0.99 -19.42
CA GLN A 60 10.65 0.50 -20.27
C GLN A 60 11.82 1.48 -20.28
N GLU A 61 11.56 2.77 -20.41
CA GLU A 61 12.61 3.80 -20.35
C GLU A 61 13.26 3.85 -18.97
N ALA A 62 12.48 3.74 -17.90
CA ALA A 62 13.00 3.76 -16.54
C ALA A 62 13.86 2.52 -16.22
N ALA A 63 13.49 1.34 -16.72
CA ALA A 63 14.27 0.11 -16.52
C ALA A 63 15.64 0.12 -17.23
N ARG A 64 15.80 0.92 -18.30
CA ARG A 64 17.10 1.05 -18.98
C ARG A 64 18.17 1.68 -18.10
N ASP A 65 17.78 2.59 -17.20
CA ASP A 65 18.71 3.25 -16.28
C ASP A 65 19.32 2.29 -15.24
N THR A 66 18.66 1.15 -15.01
CA THR A 66 19.11 0.09 -14.09
C THR A 66 19.68 -1.12 -14.83
N GLY A 67 20.18 -0.93 -16.05
CA GLY A 67 20.77 -2.01 -16.86
C GLY A 67 19.74 -3.03 -17.36
N GLY A 68 18.48 -2.64 -17.48
CA GLY A 68 17.39 -3.51 -17.94
C GLY A 68 16.78 -4.39 -16.84
N VAL A 69 17.29 -4.34 -15.61
CA VAL A 69 16.75 -5.10 -14.47
C VAL A 69 15.57 -4.35 -13.87
N LEU A 70 14.39 -4.96 -13.88
CA LEU A 70 13.18 -4.40 -13.27
C LEU A 70 13.31 -4.39 -11.74
N ALA A 71 12.90 -3.28 -11.12
CA ALA A 71 12.82 -3.20 -9.67
C ALA A 71 11.80 -4.22 -9.12
N GLU A 72 12.10 -4.79 -7.96
CA GLU A 72 11.31 -5.85 -7.32
C GLU A 72 9.85 -5.46 -7.06
N GLY A 73 9.56 -4.16 -6.91
CA GLY A 73 8.20 -3.65 -6.75
C GLY A 73 7.30 -3.91 -7.96
N VAL A 74 7.87 -3.99 -9.17
CA VAL A 74 7.12 -4.22 -10.41
C VAL A 74 6.38 -5.57 -10.38
N PRO A 75 7.06 -6.72 -10.30
CA PRO A 75 6.37 -8.02 -10.22
C PRO A 75 5.59 -8.19 -8.91
N THR A 76 6.06 -7.61 -7.80
CA THR A 76 5.42 -7.76 -6.48
C THR A 76 4.06 -7.09 -6.43
N SER A 77 3.88 -5.95 -7.10
CA SER A 77 2.63 -5.19 -7.09
C SER A 77 1.41 -6.01 -7.54
N GLY A 78 1.56 -6.85 -8.56
CA GLY A 78 0.48 -7.72 -9.04
C GLY A 78 0.13 -8.83 -8.04
N VAL A 79 1.12 -9.39 -7.35
CA VAL A 79 0.92 -10.40 -6.29
C VAL A 79 0.19 -9.78 -5.10
N LEU A 80 0.58 -8.56 -4.71
CA LEU A 80 -0.07 -7.83 -3.63
C LEU A 80 -1.56 -7.63 -3.89
N LEU A 81 -1.96 -7.23 -5.10
CA LEU A 81 -3.39 -7.06 -5.44
C LEU A 81 -4.18 -8.36 -5.27
N LYS A 82 -3.62 -9.49 -5.72
CA LYS A 82 -4.24 -10.81 -5.54
C LYS A 82 -4.37 -11.17 -4.08
N LEU A 83 -3.38 -10.82 -3.25
CA LEU A 83 -3.40 -11.05 -1.82
C LEU A 83 -4.45 -10.17 -1.13
N ALA A 84 -4.53 -8.90 -1.50
CA ALA A 84 -5.55 -7.97 -1.01
C ALA A 84 -6.96 -8.47 -1.31
N GLN A 85 -7.19 -8.94 -2.55
CA GLN A 85 -8.47 -9.53 -2.97
C GLN A 85 -8.78 -10.79 -2.17
N ARG A 86 -7.82 -11.70 -2.00
CA ARG A 86 -7.99 -12.95 -1.24
C ARG A 86 -8.41 -12.69 0.21
N HIS A 87 -7.83 -11.67 0.85
CA HIS A 87 -8.10 -11.31 2.24
C HIS A 87 -9.22 -10.27 2.41
N ARG A 88 -9.85 -9.85 1.30
CA ARG A 88 -10.93 -8.85 1.23
C ARG A 88 -10.55 -7.54 1.91
N VAL A 89 -9.34 -7.04 1.65
CA VAL A 89 -8.85 -5.76 2.20
C VAL A 89 -8.73 -4.71 1.11
N ARG A 90 -9.03 -3.46 1.47
CA ARG A 90 -8.80 -2.31 0.60
C ARG A 90 -7.45 -1.70 0.95
N LEU A 91 -6.57 -1.57 -0.04
CA LEU A 91 -5.22 -1.00 0.11
C LEU A 91 -5.05 0.14 -0.91
N PRO A 92 -5.64 1.33 -0.68
CA PRO A 92 -5.71 2.38 -1.67
C PRO A 92 -4.37 2.81 -2.29
N VAL A 93 -3.37 3.09 -1.45
CA VAL A 93 -2.05 3.56 -1.91
C VAL A 93 -1.36 2.47 -2.69
N LEU A 94 -1.32 1.25 -2.16
CA LEU A 94 -0.64 0.15 -2.84
C LEU A 94 -1.37 -0.27 -4.12
N THR A 95 -2.70 -0.15 -4.16
CA THR A 95 -3.49 -0.41 -5.37
C THR A 95 -3.20 0.62 -6.46
N ALA A 96 -3.14 1.90 -6.11
CA ALA A 96 -2.80 2.96 -7.05
C ALA A 96 -1.38 2.78 -7.61
N ILE A 97 -0.41 2.39 -6.78
CA ILE A 97 0.95 2.06 -7.23
C ILE A 97 0.91 0.91 -8.26
N ALA A 98 0.18 -0.17 -7.97
CA ALA A 98 0.05 -1.29 -8.91
C ALA A 98 -0.59 -0.87 -10.24
N GLN A 99 -1.62 -0.01 -10.20
CA GLN A 99 -2.26 0.52 -11.41
C GLN A 99 -1.32 1.40 -12.24
N ILE A 100 -0.49 2.23 -11.60
CA ILE A 100 0.55 3.02 -12.30
C ILE A 100 1.53 2.08 -13.00
N LEU A 101 2.01 1.05 -12.31
CA LEU A 101 3.01 0.11 -12.84
C LEU A 101 2.44 -0.74 -13.99
N GLN A 102 1.13 -0.99 -14.00
CA GLN A 102 0.42 -1.68 -15.08
C GLN A 102 0.01 -0.75 -16.24
N GLY A 103 0.26 0.55 -16.12
CA GLY A 103 -0.13 1.55 -17.12
C GLY A 103 -1.63 1.90 -17.13
N GLY A 104 -2.37 1.51 -16.10
CA GLY A 104 -3.82 1.74 -16.00
C GLY A 104 -4.20 3.16 -15.55
N ILE A 105 -3.28 3.89 -14.90
CA ILE A 105 -3.49 5.28 -14.45
C ILE A 105 -2.18 6.06 -14.49
N ARG A 106 -2.24 7.36 -14.79
CA ARG A 106 -1.04 8.22 -14.73
C ARG A 106 -0.72 8.58 -13.27
N PRO A 107 0.56 8.75 -12.89
CA PRO A 107 0.95 9.07 -11.52
C PRO A 107 0.25 10.30 -10.92
N ARG A 108 0.02 11.34 -11.72
CA ARG A 108 -0.68 12.57 -11.27
C ARG A 108 -2.14 12.30 -10.91
N ASP A 109 -2.83 11.52 -11.72
CA ASP A 109 -4.24 11.19 -11.51
C ASP A 109 -4.40 10.26 -10.29
N ALA A 110 -3.45 9.34 -10.10
CA ALA A 110 -3.40 8.47 -8.93
C ALA A 110 -3.23 9.25 -7.62
N VAL A 111 -2.32 10.24 -7.59
CA VAL A 111 -2.15 11.12 -6.43
C VAL A 111 -3.44 11.88 -6.11
N ALA A 112 -4.09 12.45 -7.13
CA ALA A 112 -5.35 13.17 -6.95
C ALA A 112 -6.45 12.26 -6.39
N ALA A 113 -6.55 11.03 -6.89
CA ALA A 113 -7.51 10.04 -6.38
C ALA A 113 -7.23 9.68 -4.90
N ILE A 114 -5.97 9.44 -4.52
CA ILE A 114 -5.64 9.09 -3.13
C ILE A 114 -5.93 10.24 -2.18
N MET A 115 -5.67 11.50 -2.58
CA MET A 115 -5.92 12.68 -1.75
C MET A 115 -7.42 12.88 -1.43
N GLN A 116 -8.32 12.25 -2.19
CA GLN A 116 -9.76 12.30 -1.95
C GLN A 116 -10.25 11.16 -1.05
N LEU A 117 -9.41 10.17 -0.74
CA LEU A 117 -9.81 9.02 0.06
C LEU A 117 -9.72 9.32 1.56
N PRO A 118 -10.65 8.78 2.37
CA PRO A 118 -10.51 8.82 3.81
C PRO A 118 -9.20 8.11 4.20
N GLN A 119 -8.49 8.67 5.18
CA GLN A 119 -7.33 8.00 5.76
C GLN A 119 -7.82 6.67 6.36
N VAL A 120 -7.12 5.55 6.11
CA VAL A 120 -7.48 4.28 6.76
C VAL A 120 -7.43 4.53 8.27
N GLU A 121 -8.52 4.23 8.97
CA GLU A 121 -8.53 4.32 10.43
C GLU A 121 -7.37 3.50 10.97
N HIS A 122 -6.51 4.15 11.76
CA HIS A 122 -5.32 3.52 12.29
C HIS A 122 -5.72 2.31 13.14
N PHE A 123 -5.10 1.17 12.88
CA PHE A 123 -5.11 0.06 13.82
C PHE A 123 -4.42 0.51 15.11
N VAL A 124 -5.18 0.69 16.19
CA VAL A 124 -4.64 0.95 17.54
C VAL A 124 -4.44 -0.40 18.23
N PRO A 125 -3.19 -0.84 18.48
CA PRO A 125 -2.93 -2.11 19.16
C PRO A 125 -3.54 -2.07 20.57
N GLY A 126 -4.39 -3.04 20.90
CA GLY A 126 -5.07 -3.11 22.20
C GLY A 126 -6.38 -2.32 22.29
N SER A 127 -6.76 -1.56 21.26
CA SER A 127 -8.16 -1.19 21.11
C SER A 127 -8.91 -2.45 20.67
N GLY A 128 -9.94 -2.85 21.39
CA GLY A 128 -10.84 -3.93 20.96
C GLY A 128 -11.67 -3.54 19.74
N ALA A 129 -11.07 -2.86 18.75
CA ALA A 129 -11.71 -2.44 17.52
C ALA A 129 -12.06 -3.70 16.72
N GLU A 130 -13.27 -4.22 16.99
CA GLU A 130 -13.89 -5.27 16.23
C GLU A 130 -13.89 -4.88 14.75
N SER A 131 -13.59 -5.88 13.91
CA SER A 131 -13.56 -5.71 12.46
C SER A 131 -14.88 -5.05 11.99
N PRO A 132 -14.84 -4.16 10.98
CA PRO A 132 -16.06 -3.55 10.45
C PRO A 132 -17.09 -4.56 9.93
N ASP A 133 -16.65 -5.78 9.56
CA ASP A 133 -17.50 -6.94 9.19
C ASP A 133 -17.78 -7.88 10.38
N SER A 134 -17.75 -7.38 11.62
CA SER A 134 -18.09 -8.22 12.79
C SER A 134 -19.61 -8.47 12.85
N PRO A 135 -20.06 -9.72 13.04
CA PRO A 135 -21.47 -10.06 13.09
C PRO A 135 -22.24 -9.29 14.18
N ARG A 136 -21.55 -8.86 15.24
CA ARG A 136 -22.12 -8.00 16.30
C ARG A 136 -22.54 -6.61 15.84
N ARG A 137 -21.79 -6.00 14.91
CA ARG A 137 -22.12 -4.65 14.38
C ARG A 137 -23.23 -4.68 13.34
N GLU A 138 -23.40 -5.79 12.62
CA GLU A 138 -24.54 -6.02 11.73
C GLU A 138 -25.83 -6.17 12.55
N GLU A 139 -25.80 -6.95 13.63
CA GLU A 139 -26.92 -7.05 14.59
C GLU A 139 -27.25 -5.72 15.28
N GLU A 140 -26.25 -4.90 15.65
CA GLU A 140 -26.49 -3.57 16.22
C GLU A 140 -27.10 -2.59 15.21
N ARG A 141 -26.71 -2.66 13.94
CA ARG A 141 -27.31 -1.85 12.85
C ARG A 141 -28.75 -2.26 12.56
N GLU A 142 -29.04 -3.56 12.56
CA GLU A 142 -30.40 -4.06 12.37
C GLU A 142 -31.31 -3.68 13.55
N ARG A 143 -30.80 -3.71 14.78
CA ARG A 143 -31.54 -3.27 15.98
C ARG A 143 -31.79 -1.77 16.03
N ALA A 144 -30.88 -0.95 15.52
CA ALA A 144 -31.06 0.51 15.46
C ALA A 144 -32.01 0.95 14.32
N ALA A 145 -32.30 0.05 13.37
CA ALA A 145 -33.22 0.28 12.26
C ALA A 145 -34.64 -0.26 12.50
N ALA A 146 -34.90 -0.88 13.66
CA ALA A 146 -36.19 -1.39 14.12
C ALA A 146 -36.79 -0.48 15.21
#